data_AF-W1XKM9-F1
#
_entry.id   AF-W1XKM9-F1
#
_cell.length_a   1.000
_cell.length_b   1.000
_cell.length_c   1.000
_cell.angle_alpha   90.00
_cell.angle_beta   90.00
_cell.angle_gamma   90.00
#
_symmetry.space_group_name_H-M   'P 1'
#
loop_
_entity.id
_entity.type
_entity.pdbx_description
1 polymer ?
#
loop_
_entity_poly.entity_id
_entity_poly.type
_entity_poly.pdbx_seq_one_letter_code
_entity_poly.pdbx_strand_id
1 'polypeptide(L)'
;ANRATPLIDYRFNDDYDESHDAYNGVYKAYTLVDVTLKDGSVLPKGTEVTKYTLQEVDTSKGTVTIRFDKDFLESLAEKSEFQADVYLQMTRITSGLT
;
A
#
# COMPACT_ATOMS: atom_id res chain seq x y z
N ALA A 1 2.94 7.62 -16.21
CA ALA A 1 2.09 8.78 -16.59
C ALA A 1 1.18 8.44 -17.78
N ASN A 2 0.19 9.29 -18.09
CA ASN A 2 -0.72 9.23 -19.26
C ASN A 2 -1.51 7.92 -19.43
N ARG A 3 -2.20 7.49 -18.36
CA ARG A 3 -3.10 6.33 -18.43
C ARG A 3 -4.33 6.67 -19.29
N ALA A 4 -4.79 5.72 -20.10
CA ALA A 4 -6.03 5.85 -20.87
C ALA A 4 -7.30 5.66 -20.03
N THR A 5 -7.17 4.98 -18.89
CA THR A 5 -8.27 4.67 -17.97
C THR A 5 -7.90 5.01 -16.52
N PRO A 6 -8.88 5.26 -15.64
CA PRO A 6 -8.66 5.38 -14.21
C PRO A 6 -7.98 4.13 -13.62
N LEU A 7 -7.22 4.32 -12.55
CA LEU A 7 -6.71 3.23 -11.72
C LEU A 7 -7.85 2.78 -10.80
N ILE A 8 -8.24 1.50 -10.87
CA ILE A 8 -9.40 0.98 -10.13
C ILE A 8 -9.03 0.01 -9.01
N ASP A 9 -7.79 -0.47 -9.01
CA ASP A 9 -7.24 -1.36 -8.00
C ASP A 9 -5.72 -1.19 -7.93
N TYR A 10 -5.21 -1.10 -6.71
CA TYR A 10 -3.78 -1.09 -6.41
C TYR A 10 -3.59 -1.67 -5.02
N ARG A 11 -2.93 -2.81 -4.93
CA ARG A 11 -2.83 -3.58 -3.70
C ARG A 11 -1.46 -4.24 -3.53
N PHE A 12 -1.13 -4.51 -2.28
CA PHE A 12 0.02 -5.28 -1.84
C PHE A 12 -0.50 -6.48 -1.07
N ASN A 13 -0.16 -7.67 -1.52
CA ASN A 13 -0.51 -8.91 -0.84
C ASN A 13 0.80 -9.50 -0.33
N ASP A 14 0.86 -9.76 0.98
CA ASP A 14 1.97 -10.45 1.62
C ASP A 14 1.42 -11.74 2.25
N ASP A 15 2.11 -12.83 2.00
CA ASP A 15 1.90 -14.18 2.54
C ASP A 15 3.19 -14.52 3.29
N TYR A 16 3.29 -13.96 4.50
CA TYR A 16 4.48 -13.99 5.35
C TYR A 16 4.53 -15.29 6.15
N ASP A 17 5.73 -15.73 6.51
CA ASP A 17 5.91 -16.91 7.37
C ASP A 17 5.47 -16.61 8.81
N GLU A 18 4.22 -16.94 9.14
CA GLU A 18 3.63 -16.67 10.46
C GLU A 18 4.23 -17.50 11.59
N SER A 19 5.02 -18.54 11.28
CA SER A 19 5.76 -19.31 12.27
C SER A 19 7.05 -18.60 12.72
N HIS A 20 7.56 -17.68 11.90
CA HIS A 20 8.78 -16.91 12.16
C HIS A 20 8.54 -15.42 12.34
N ASP A 21 7.51 -14.85 11.72
CA ASP A 21 7.22 -13.42 11.73
C ASP A 21 5.79 -13.16 12.21
N ALA A 22 5.66 -12.33 13.25
CA ALA A 22 4.39 -11.86 13.76
C ALA A 22 4.07 -10.47 13.22
N TYR A 23 2.89 -10.34 12.61
CA TYR A 23 2.35 -9.06 12.15
C TYR A 23 1.32 -8.50 13.13
N ASN A 24 1.60 -7.31 13.69
CA ASN A 24 0.76 -6.67 14.70
C ASN A 24 -0.15 -5.56 14.14
N GLY A 25 -0.36 -5.55 12.81
CA GLY A 25 -1.28 -4.61 12.16
C GLY A 25 -0.71 -3.21 11.91
N VAL A 26 0.57 -2.97 12.21
CA VAL A 26 1.20 -1.65 12.01
C VAL A 26 1.87 -1.59 10.64
N TYR A 27 1.46 -0.64 9.82
CA TYR A 27 2.07 -0.38 8.52
C TYR A 27 2.02 1.10 8.15
N LYS A 28 2.81 1.46 7.14
CA LYS A 28 2.74 2.78 6.49
C LYS A 28 2.87 2.67 4.98
N ALA A 29 2.17 3.54 4.26
CA ALA A 29 2.26 3.65 2.80
C ALA A 29 2.79 5.02 2.39
N TYR A 30 3.66 5.07 1.38
CA TYR A 30 4.28 6.31 0.90
C TYR A 30 4.29 6.40 -0.62
N THR A 31 4.11 7.60 -1.17
CA THR A 31 4.29 7.84 -2.62
C THR A 31 5.77 7.73 -3.01
N LEU A 32 6.06 7.12 -4.17
CA LEU A 32 7.42 7.03 -4.71
C LEU A 32 7.74 8.06 -5.80
N VAL A 33 6.72 8.77 -6.26
CA VAL A 33 6.77 9.84 -7.26
C VAL A 33 5.87 10.98 -6.82
N ASP A 34 6.01 12.15 -7.46
CA ASP A 34 4.99 13.20 -7.33
C ASP A 34 3.69 12.71 -7.98
N VAL A 35 2.59 12.84 -7.25
CA VAL A 35 1.26 12.38 -7.69
C VAL A 35 0.33 13.57 -7.80
N THR A 36 -0.17 13.85 -8.99
CA THR A 36 -1.18 14.90 -9.23
C THR A 36 -2.59 14.30 -9.14
N LEU A 37 -3.46 14.94 -8.37
CA LEU A 37 -4.89 14.62 -8.28
C LEU A 37 -5.68 15.39 -9.35
N LYS A 38 -6.92 14.97 -9.59
CA LYS A 38 -7.82 15.59 -10.60
C LYS A 38 -8.17 17.03 -10.29
N ASP A 39 -8.16 17.43 -9.02
CA ASP A 39 -8.35 18.83 -8.60
C ASP A 39 -7.11 19.70 -8.82
N GLY A 40 -6.00 19.12 -9.29
CA GLY A 40 -4.73 19.79 -9.56
C GLY A 40 -3.78 19.84 -8.36
N SER A 41 -4.20 19.38 -7.18
CA SER A 41 -3.29 19.25 -6.03
C SER A 41 -2.21 18.19 -6.31
N VAL A 42 -1.06 18.34 -5.65
CA VAL A 42 0.09 17.45 -5.80
C VAL A 42 0.45 16.87 -4.43
N LEU A 43 0.57 15.55 -4.37
CA LEU A 43 1.22 14.83 -3.28
C LEU A 43 2.69 14.63 -3.70
N PRO A 44 3.66 15.33 -3.07
CA PRO A 44 5.05 15.13 -3.41
C PRO A 44 5.51 13.69 -3.15
N LYS A 45 6.58 13.27 -3.81
CA LYS A 45 7.29 12.03 -3.47
C LYS A 45 7.59 11.95 -1.97
N GLY A 46 7.33 10.79 -1.37
CA GLY A 46 7.53 10.53 0.06
C GLY A 46 6.36 10.98 0.94
N THR A 47 5.24 11.40 0.36
CA THR A 47 4.02 11.72 1.13
C THR A 47 3.44 10.45 1.73
N GLU A 48 3.15 10.48 3.04
CA GLU A 48 2.45 9.38 3.71
C GLU A 48 0.99 9.33 3.24
N VAL A 49 0.58 8.17 2.73
CA VAL A 49 -0.74 7.92 2.15
C VAL A 49 -1.48 6.76 2.83
N THR A 50 -1.00 6.29 3.99
CA THR A 50 -1.63 5.23 4.81
C THR A 50 -3.12 5.48 5.09
N LYS A 51 -3.53 6.75 5.21
CA LYS A 51 -4.94 7.10 5.46
C LYS A 51 -5.87 6.77 4.28
N TYR A 52 -5.32 6.52 3.09
CA TYR A 52 -6.05 6.17 1.88
C TYR A 52 -5.99 4.67 1.60
N THR A 53 -5.63 3.84 2.57
CA THR A 53 -5.54 2.40 2.41
C THR A 53 -6.45 1.66 3.40
N LEU A 54 -6.94 0.52 2.94
CA LEU A 54 -7.66 -0.48 3.72
C LEU A 54 -6.73 -1.67 3.95
N GLN A 55 -6.92 -2.32 5.09
CA GLN A 55 -6.13 -3.46 5.51
C GLN A 55 -7.03 -4.66 5.79
N GLU A 56 -6.70 -5.80 5.22
CA GLU A 56 -7.30 -7.11 5.50
C GLU A 56 -6.19 -8.02 6.04
N VAL A 57 -6.40 -8.67 7.20
CA VAL A 57 -5.39 -9.54 7.85
C VAL A 57 -6.01 -10.88 8.20
N ASP A 58 -5.32 -11.97 7.88
CA ASP A 58 -5.58 -13.32 8.41
C ASP A 58 -4.28 -13.86 9.03
N THR A 59 -4.09 -13.58 10.32
CA THR A 59 -2.90 -14.01 11.08
C THR A 59 -2.79 -15.52 11.22
N SER A 60 -3.87 -16.28 11.00
CA SER A 60 -3.86 -17.74 11.08
C SER A 60 -3.26 -18.41 9.84
N LYS A 61 -3.11 -17.63 8.76
CA LYS A 61 -2.51 -18.06 7.49
C LYS A 61 -1.32 -17.21 7.08
N GLY A 62 -0.85 -16.32 7.95
CA GLY A 62 0.24 -15.41 7.60
C GLY A 62 -0.06 -14.42 6.48
N THR A 63 -1.32 -14.01 6.27
CA THR A 63 -1.64 -13.11 5.15
C THR A 63 -2.02 -11.70 5.60
N VAL A 64 -1.53 -10.71 4.86
CA VAL A 64 -1.99 -9.32 4.92
C VAL A 64 -2.17 -8.76 3.52
N THR A 65 -3.28 -8.08 3.29
CA THR A 65 -3.53 -7.31 2.07
C THR A 65 -3.71 -5.83 2.44
N ILE A 66 -2.92 -4.97 1.83
CA ILE A 66 -3.09 -3.51 1.86
C ILE A 66 -3.62 -3.06 0.51
N ARG A 67 -4.81 -2.46 0.46
CA ARG A 67 -5.45 -1.98 -0.78
C ARG A 67 -5.70 -0.49 -0.67
N PHE A 68 -5.39 0.28 -1.71
CA PHE A 68 -5.82 1.67 -1.75
C PHE A 68 -7.34 1.77 -1.88
N ASP A 69 -7.92 2.71 -1.14
CA ASP A 69 -9.32 3.07 -1.24
C ASP A 69 -9.66 3.48 -2.68
N LYS A 70 -10.82 3.01 -3.16
CA LYS A 70 -11.22 3.20 -4.55
C LYS A 70 -11.43 4.69 -4.85
N ASP A 71 -12.00 5.46 -3.94
CA ASP A 71 -12.26 6.89 -4.15
C ASP A 71 -10.94 7.65 -4.25
N PHE A 72 -9.93 7.28 -3.46
CA PHE A 72 -8.58 7.81 -3.61
C PHE A 72 -8.00 7.50 -4.99
N LEU A 73 -8.09 6.25 -5.46
CA LEU A 73 -7.56 5.88 -6.78
C LEU A 73 -8.28 6.62 -7.93
N GLU A 74 -9.59 6.82 -7.81
CA GLU A 74 -10.39 7.58 -8.77
C GLU A 74 -10.07 9.07 -8.77
N SER A 75 -9.55 9.60 -7.66
CA SER A 75 -9.08 10.99 -7.54
C SER A 75 -7.76 11.29 -8.26
N LEU A 76 -7.00 10.26 -8.65
CA LEU A 76 -5.71 10.42 -9.33
C LEU A 76 -5.90 10.94 -10.75
N ALA A 77 -5.15 11.99 -11.13
CA ALA A 77 -5.17 12.47 -12.50
C ALA A 77 -4.58 11.40 -13.45
N GLU A 78 -5.25 11.15 -14.56
CA GLU A 78 -4.85 10.15 -15.55
C GLU A 78 -3.48 10.45 -16.19
N LYS A 79 -3.14 11.74 -16.29
CA LYS A 79 -1.82 12.19 -16.76
C LYS A 79 -0.71 11.93 -15.73
N SER A 80 -1.04 11.87 -14.44
CA SER A 80 -0.05 11.62 -13.38
C SER A 80 0.50 10.20 -13.45
N GLU A 81 1.76 10.01 -13.07
CA GLU A 81 2.22 8.70 -12.61
C GLU A 81 1.64 8.40 -11.22
N PHE A 82 1.58 7.12 -10.85
CA PHE A 82 1.26 6.71 -9.51
C PHE A 82 2.10 5.48 -9.15
N GLN A 83 2.82 5.58 -8.05
CA GLN A 83 3.60 4.50 -7.48
C GLN A 83 3.68 4.73 -5.97
N ALA A 84 3.57 3.65 -5.19
CA ALA A 84 3.68 3.68 -3.75
C ALA A 84 4.47 2.47 -3.24
N ASP A 85 5.03 2.60 -2.05
CA ASP A 85 5.57 1.50 -1.25
C ASP A 85 4.75 1.35 0.04
N VAL A 86 4.70 0.12 0.55
CA VAL A 86 4.11 -0.24 1.85
C VAL A 86 5.18 -0.88 2.74
N TYR A 87 5.31 -0.36 3.95
CA TYR A 87 6.21 -0.88 4.98
C TYR A 87 5.39 -1.55 6.07
N LEU A 88 5.47 -2.88 6.15
CA LEU A 88 4.84 -3.68 7.20
C LEU A 88 5.81 -3.80 8.38
N GLN A 89 5.35 -3.50 9.60
CA GLN A 89 6.15 -3.72 10.80
C GLN A 89 5.97 -5.15 11.30
N MET A 90 6.96 -6.00 11.02
CA MET A 90 7.02 -7.38 11.48
C MET A 90 7.87 -7.52 12.75
N THR A 91 7.51 -8.48 13.60
CA THR A 91 8.34 -8.92 14.73
C THR A 91 8.79 -10.35 14.49
N ARG A 92 10.11 -10.58 14.41
CA ARG A 92 10.68 -11.93 14.35
C ARG A 92 10.44 -12.67 15.67
N ILE A 93 9.72 -13.80 15.63
CA ILE A 93 9.36 -14.62 16.80
C ILE A 93 10.13 -15.94 16.91
N THR A 94 10.68 -16.45 15.81
CA THR A 94 11.48 -17.69 15.78
C THR A 94 12.77 -17.48 15.00
N SER A 95 13.90 -18.04 15.45
CA SER A 95 15.16 -17.99 14.70
C SER A 95 15.22 -19.07 13.62
N GLY A 96 15.70 -18.73 12.42
CA GLY A 96 15.87 -19.69 11.33
C GLY A 96 15.35 -19.14 10.01
N LEU A 97 15.43 -20.00 8.99
CA LEU A 97 14.73 -19.87 7.71
C LEU A 97 13.86 -21.12 7.58
N THR A 98 12.67 -20.98 7.02
CA THR A 98 11.84 -22.09 6.55
C THR A 98 12.43 -22.76 5.32
#